data_AF-E0NWA0-F1
#
_entry.id   AF-E0NWA0-F1
#
_cell.length_a   1.000
_cell.length_b   1.000
_cell.length_c   1.000
_cell.angle_alpha   90.00
_cell.angle_beta   90.00
_cell.angle_gamma   90.00
#
_symmetry.space_group_name_H-M   'P 1'
#
loop_
_entity.id
_entity.type
_entity.pdbx_description
1 polymer ?
#
loop_
_entity_poly.entity_id
_entity_poly.type
_entity_poly.pdbx_seq_one_letter_code
_entity_poly.pdbx_strand_id
1 'polypeptide(L)'
;MYGSADKFSTNLMDFSFAAKRGGGSMLVPLAAVKQYLRVDTDDEDDLLMHFTETAEQICTALLRVKKLSKVEDQAIVRVAVLYAVSYLYEHREEADHRGLALTLRSLLFGVRKEDF
;
A
#
# COMPACT_ATOMS: atom_id res chain seq x y z
N MET A 1 -33.48 25.26 -9.99
CA MET A 1 -33.01 25.71 -8.66
C MET A 1 -32.87 24.48 -7.78
N TYR A 2 -31.67 24.31 -7.19
CA TYR A 2 -31.23 23.30 -6.20
C TYR A 2 -31.31 21.82 -6.66
N GLY A 3 -30.21 21.10 -6.90
CA GLY A 3 -29.07 20.88 -5.98
C GLY A 3 -29.37 19.57 -5.23
N SER A 4 -28.64 18.48 -5.37
CA SER A 4 -27.21 18.30 -5.15
C SER A 4 -26.79 16.98 -5.78
N ALA A 5 -25.69 16.98 -6.52
CA ALA A 5 -24.98 15.76 -6.85
C ALA A 5 -24.53 15.10 -5.54
N ASP A 6 -24.82 13.81 -5.38
CA ASP A 6 -24.28 13.00 -4.30
C ASP A 6 -22.75 13.08 -4.34
N LYS A 7 -22.20 13.73 -3.31
CA LYS A 7 -20.77 13.79 -3.05
C LYS A 7 -20.34 12.42 -2.52
N PHE A 8 -20.20 11.45 -3.41
CA PHE A 8 -19.30 10.33 -3.16
C PHE A 8 -17.89 10.91 -3.09
N SER A 9 -17.46 11.21 -1.86
CA SER A 9 -16.15 11.75 -1.54
C SER A 9 -15.07 10.75 -1.99
N THR A 10 -14.48 11.01 -3.15
CA THR A 10 -13.32 10.31 -3.76
C THR A 10 -12.01 10.54 -2.99
N ASN A 11 -12.05 10.57 -1.65
CA ASN A 11 -10.91 10.87 -0.79
C ASN A 11 -10.00 9.66 -0.51
N LEU A 12 -9.83 8.77 -1.50
CA LEU A 12 -8.73 7.80 -1.51
C LEU A 12 -7.61 8.21 -2.49
N MET A 13 -7.85 9.26 -3.29
CA MET A 13 -6.98 9.67 -4.40
C MET A 13 -6.23 11.00 -4.13
N ASP A 14 -6.60 11.74 -3.09
CA ASP A 14 -6.03 13.05 -2.74
C ASP A 14 -4.93 13.00 -1.66
N PHE A 15 -4.26 11.86 -1.50
CA PHE A 15 -3.15 11.75 -0.55
C PHE A 15 -1.89 12.47 -1.05
N SER A 16 -1.77 13.75 -0.70
CA SER A 16 -0.52 14.50 -0.78
C SER A 16 0.37 14.12 0.40
N PHE A 17 1.26 13.16 0.20
CA PHE A 17 2.19 12.74 1.24
C PHE A 17 3.44 13.63 1.29
N ALA A 18 3.53 14.51 2.28
CA ALA A 18 4.76 15.21 2.60
C ALA A 18 5.72 14.24 3.32
N ALA A 19 6.67 13.67 2.58
CA ALA A 19 7.67 12.76 3.12
C ALA A 19 8.59 13.46 4.15
N LYS A 20 8.59 12.98 5.40
CA LYS A 20 9.62 13.33 6.39
C LYS A 20 10.73 12.27 6.34
N ARG A 21 11.97 12.75 6.25
CA ARG A 21 13.19 12.02 5.86
C ARG A 21 13.56 10.91 6.84
N GLY A 22 13.58 9.68 6.34
CA GLY A 22 14.26 8.52 6.92
C GLY A 22 14.63 7.50 5.83
N GLY A 23 15.90 7.50 5.40
CA GLY A 23 16.65 6.34 4.89
C GLY A 23 16.31 5.63 3.58
N GLY A 24 15.05 5.49 3.19
CA GLY A 24 14.63 4.75 1.99
C GLY A 24 13.38 5.38 1.39
N SER A 25 13.33 5.55 0.07
CA SER A 25 12.16 6.10 -0.62
C SER A 25 11.05 5.04 -0.67
N MET A 26 10.40 4.76 0.47
CA MET A 26 9.18 3.96 0.52
C MET A 26 8.14 4.61 -0.41
N LEU A 27 7.48 3.78 -1.20
CA LEU A 27 6.39 4.20 -2.07
C LEU A 27 5.19 4.69 -1.26
N VAL A 28 4.92 4.02 -0.13
CA VAL A 28 3.89 4.41 0.82
C VAL A 28 4.57 4.92 2.09
N PRO A 29 4.46 6.22 2.43
CA PRO A 29 5.13 6.76 3.61
C PRO A 29 4.42 6.32 4.89
N LEU A 30 5.17 6.26 5.99
CA LEU A 30 4.66 5.82 7.30
C LEU A 30 3.39 6.57 7.75
N ALA A 31 3.29 7.87 7.51
CA ALA A 31 2.09 8.65 7.83
C ALA A 31 0.83 8.12 7.11
N ALA A 32 0.97 7.63 5.87
CA ALA A 32 -0.11 7.00 5.12
C ALA A 32 -0.57 5.71 5.77
N VAL A 33 0.40 4.89 6.18
CA VAL A 33 0.18 3.60 6.81
C VAL A 33 -0.56 3.79 8.14
N LYS A 34 -0.06 4.70 8.98
CA LYS A 34 -0.70 5.07 10.25
C LYS A 34 -2.12 5.56 10.05
N GLN A 35 -2.34 6.45 9.08
CA GLN A 35 -3.68 6.92 8.75
C GLN A 35 -4.61 5.80 8.29
N TYR A 36 -4.11 4.88 7.45
CA TYR A 36 -4.88 3.74 6.94
C TYR A 36 -5.26 2.76 8.06
N LEU A 37 -4.32 2.47 8.96
CA LEU A 37 -4.50 1.57 10.11
C LEU A 37 -5.14 2.24 11.34
N ARG A 38 -5.35 3.56 11.30
CA ARG A 38 -5.84 4.38 12.42
C ARG A 38 -4.96 4.27 13.67
N VAL A 39 -3.64 4.29 13.46
CA VAL A 39 -2.62 4.30 14.52
C VAL A 39 -2.22 5.74 14.79
N ASP A 40 -2.54 6.24 15.99
CA ASP A 40 -2.32 7.63 16.37
C ASP A 40 -1.03 7.86 17.19
N THR A 41 -0.36 6.80 17.67
CA THR A 41 0.88 6.89 18.46
C THR A 41 2.09 6.43 17.65
N ASP A 42 3.29 6.78 18.11
CA ASP A 42 4.57 6.46 17.45
C ASP A 42 5.19 5.15 17.97
N ASP A 43 4.54 4.45 18.90
CA ASP A 43 5.09 3.27 19.61
C ASP A 43 5.43 2.10 18.67
N GLU A 44 4.73 2.01 17.54
CA GLU A 44 4.86 0.92 16.56
C GLU A 44 5.48 1.38 15.23
N ASP A 45 6.06 2.58 15.16
CA ASP A 45 6.60 3.14 13.92
C ASP A 45 7.62 2.22 13.25
N ASP A 46 8.54 1.63 14.01
CA ASP A 46 9.55 0.69 13.49
C ASP A 46 8.92 -0.57 12.90
N LEU A 47 7.90 -1.12 13.57
CA LEU A 47 7.17 -2.28 13.11
C LEU A 47 6.41 -1.98 11.81
N LEU A 48 5.73 -0.83 11.75
CA LEU A 48 4.99 -0.39 10.58
C LEU A 48 5.92 -0.12 9.38
N MET A 49 7.12 0.43 9.62
CA MET A 49 8.14 0.57 8.58
C MET A 49 8.57 -0.80 8.04
N HIS A 50 8.85 -1.77 8.90
CA HIS A 50 9.23 -3.13 8.47
C HIS A 50 8.11 -3.85 7.69
N PHE A 51 6.86 -3.71 8.12
CA PHE A 51 5.72 -4.25 7.35
C PHE A 51 5.56 -3.56 6.01
N THR A 52 5.80 -2.26 5.93
CA THR A 52 5.75 -1.51 4.67
C THR A 52 6.83 -1.96 3.71
N GLU A 53 8.07 -2.11 4.17
CA GLU A 53 9.16 -2.66 3.37
C GLU A 53 8.85 -4.07 2.87
N THR A 54 8.32 -4.92 3.74
CA THR A 54 7.91 -6.29 3.39
C THR A 54 6.80 -6.30 2.35
N ALA A 55 5.77 -5.47 2.52
CA ALA A 55 4.67 -5.31 1.58
C ALA A 55 5.15 -4.85 0.19
N GLU A 56 6.06 -3.88 0.15
CA GLU A 56 6.67 -3.40 -1.10
C GLU A 56 7.51 -4.48 -1.79
N GLN A 57 8.27 -5.28 -1.03
CA GLN A 57 9.02 -6.42 -1.57
C GLN A 57 8.09 -7.47 -2.19
N ILE A 58 6.99 -7.82 -1.51
CA ILE A 58 6.00 -8.77 -2.04
C ILE A 58 5.39 -8.22 -3.35
N CYS A 59 4.95 -6.96 -3.36
CA CYS A 59 4.37 -6.35 -4.56
C CYS A 59 5.40 -6.28 -5.71
N THR A 60 6.66 -5.97 -5.40
CA THR A 60 7.77 -5.95 -6.38
C THR A 60 7.97 -7.32 -7.01
N ALA A 61 7.98 -8.38 -6.20
CA ALA A 61 8.12 -9.76 -6.66
C ALA A 61 6.94 -10.20 -7.53
N LEU A 62 5.71 -9.83 -7.16
CA LEU A 62 4.51 -10.17 -7.92
C LEU A 62 4.43 -9.45 -9.27
N LEU A 63 4.84 -8.18 -9.33
CA LEU A 63 4.87 -7.38 -10.55
C LEU A 63 6.10 -7.63 -11.41
N ARG A 64 7.13 -8.32 -10.88
CA ARG A 64 8.42 -8.58 -11.56
C ARG A 64 9.14 -7.31 -12.01
N VAL A 65 9.10 -6.27 -11.19
CA VAL A 65 9.76 -4.98 -11.46
C VAL A 65 10.97 -4.78 -10.55
N LYS A 66 11.88 -3.88 -10.92
CA LYS A 66 13.03 -3.51 -10.05
C LYS A 66 12.69 -2.47 -8.99
N LYS A 67 11.71 -1.59 -9.30
CA LYS A 67 11.28 -0.48 -8.44
C LYS A 67 9.80 -0.25 -8.65
N LEU A 68 9.00 -0.29 -7.58
CA LEU A 68 7.57 0.00 -7.65
C LEU A 68 7.28 1.41 -8.15
N SER A 69 8.15 2.38 -7.83
CA SER A 69 8.02 3.78 -8.28
C SER A 69 8.10 3.98 -9.81
N LYS A 70 8.43 2.95 -10.58
CA LYS A 70 8.45 2.98 -12.06
C LYS A 70 7.21 2.36 -12.71
N VAL A 71 6.29 1.84 -11.92
CA VAL A 71 5.03 1.27 -12.41
C VAL A 71 4.09 2.41 -12.82
N GLU A 72 3.31 2.25 -13.89
CA GLU A 72 2.41 3.31 -14.38
C GLU A 72 1.24 3.52 -13.40
N ASP A 73 0.55 2.44 -13.01
CA ASP A 73 -0.62 2.48 -12.12
C ASP A 73 -0.28 2.57 -10.63
N GLN A 74 0.42 3.64 -10.25
CA GLN A 74 0.87 3.88 -8.88
C GLN A 74 -0.25 3.84 -7.83
N ALA A 75 -1.48 4.24 -8.20
CA ALA A 75 -2.61 4.20 -7.28
C ALA A 75 -2.94 2.76 -6.86
N ILE A 76 -2.98 1.82 -7.81
CA ILE A 76 -3.27 0.41 -7.54
C ILE A 76 -2.14 -0.22 -6.73
N VAL A 77 -0.88 0.09 -7.06
CA VAL A 77 0.28 -0.40 -6.32
C VAL A 77 0.25 0.08 -4.86
N ARG A 78 -0.05 1.35 -4.60
CA ARG A 78 -0.16 1.88 -3.23
C ARG A 78 -1.27 1.20 -2.44
N VAL A 79 -2.44 0.95 -3.05
CA VAL A 79 -3.53 0.20 -2.41
C VAL A 79 -3.11 -1.23 -2.09
N ALA A 80 -2.41 -1.91 -3.00
CA ALA A 80 -1.90 -3.26 -2.76
C ALA A 80 -0.88 -3.30 -1.60
N VAL A 81 0.02 -2.32 -1.54
CA VAL A 81 0.98 -2.19 -0.42
C VAL A 81 0.24 -1.96 0.90
N LEU A 82 -0.71 -1.01 0.95
CA LEU A 82 -1.51 -0.74 2.15
C LEU A 82 -2.31 -1.97 2.61
N TYR A 83 -2.89 -2.72 1.67
CA TYR A 83 -3.57 -3.98 1.97
C TYR A 83 -2.63 -4.99 2.61
N ALA A 84 -1.43 -5.18 2.04
CA ALA A 84 -0.44 -6.10 2.56
C ALA A 84 0.04 -5.69 3.96
N VAL A 85 0.26 -4.39 4.20
CA VAL A 85 0.63 -3.89 5.54
C VAL A 85 -0.47 -4.18 6.55
N SER A 86 -1.74 -3.90 6.22
CA SER A 86 -2.88 -4.21 7.09
C SER A 86 -2.95 -5.69 7.43
N TYR A 87 -2.76 -6.55 6.43
CA TYR A 87 -2.78 -7.99 6.64
C TYR A 87 -1.68 -8.45 7.59
N LEU A 88 -0.43 -8.00 7.37
CA LEU A 88 0.70 -8.33 8.25
C LEU A 88 0.51 -7.79 9.66
N TYR A 89 -0.07 -6.59 9.77
CA TYR A 89 -0.35 -5.94 11.05
C TYR A 89 -1.42 -6.67 11.87
N GLU A 90 -2.45 -7.22 11.22
CA GLU A 90 -3.51 -8.01 11.87
C GLU A 90 -3.05 -9.43 12.21
N HIS A 91 -2.15 -10.01 11.42
CA HIS A 91 -1.73 -11.42 11.51
C HIS A 91 -0.28 -11.55 11.99
N ARG A 92 0.08 -10.87 13.09
CA ARG A 92 1.48 -10.80 13.58
C ARG A 92 2.02 -12.13 14.10
N GLU A 93 1.15 -12.99 14.63
CA GLU A 93 1.57 -14.26 15.23
C GLU A 93 1.64 -15.39 14.20
N GLU A 94 0.68 -15.45 13.28
CA GLU A 94 0.61 -16.47 12.21
C GLU A 94 0.04 -15.86 10.91
N ALA A 95 0.91 -15.44 10.00
CA ALA A 95 0.50 -14.90 8.71
C ALA A 95 0.39 -16.00 7.64
N ASP A 96 -0.80 -16.24 7.08
CA ASP A 96 -0.93 -17.02 5.84
C ASP A 96 -0.47 -16.19 4.64
N HIS A 97 0.81 -16.31 4.30
CA HIS A 97 1.39 -15.61 3.16
C HIS A 97 0.83 -16.08 1.80
N ARG A 98 0.23 -17.28 1.73
CA ARG A 98 -0.36 -17.79 0.49
C ARG A 98 -1.67 -17.06 0.18
N GLY A 99 -2.56 -16.91 1.16
CA GLY A 99 -3.79 -16.14 1.03
C GLY A 99 -3.50 -14.68 0.66
N LEU A 100 -2.52 -14.07 1.33
CA LEU A 100 -2.05 -12.72 1.00
C LEU A 100 -1.58 -12.62 -0.46
N ALA A 101 -0.70 -13.53 -0.90
CA ALA A 101 -0.16 -13.50 -2.25
C ALA A 101 -1.23 -13.69 -3.34
N LEU A 102 -2.27 -14.48 -3.09
CA LEU A 102 -3.39 -14.64 -4.03
C LEU A 102 -4.19 -13.34 -4.16
N THR A 103 -4.50 -12.69 -3.04
CA THR A 103 -5.24 -11.42 -3.04
C THR A 103 -4.45 -10.33 -3.76
N LEU A 104 -3.14 -10.21 -3.45
CA LEU A 104 -2.28 -9.24 -4.10
C LEU A 104 -2.13 -9.50 -5.61
N ARG A 105 -2.08 -10.77 -6.05
CA ARG A 105 -2.09 -11.08 -7.49
C ARG A 105 -3.35 -10.59 -8.18
N SER A 106 -4.51 -10.75 -7.54
CA SER A 106 -5.78 -10.26 -8.08
C SER A 106 -5.79 -8.73 -8.17
N LEU A 107 -5.34 -8.02 -7.12
CA LEU A 107 -5.26 -6.56 -7.12
C LEU A 107 -4.29 -6.02 -8.17
N LEU A 108 -3.15 -6.70 -8.35
CA LEU A 108 -2.07 -6.28 -9.24
C LEU A 108 -2.21 -6.83 -10.67
N PHE A 109 -3.26 -7.60 -10.97
CA PHE A 109 -3.39 -8.30 -12.25
C PHE A 109 -3.37 -7.33 -13.44
N GLY A 110 -4.15 -6.24 -13.37
CA GLY A 110 -4.21 -5.22 -14.43
C GLY A 110 -2.95 -4.35 -14.57
N VAL A 111 -2.05 -4.40 -13.58
CA VAL A 111 -0.82 -3.59 -13.53
C VAL A 111 0.38 -4.36 -14.08
N ARG A 112 0.33 -5.69 -14.01
CA ARG A 112 1.42 -6.56 -14.43
C ARG A 112 1.54 -6.49 -15.95
N LYS A 113 2.67 -5.96 -16.46
CA LYS A 113 2.97 -6.01 -17.90
C LYS A 113 3.05 -7.49 -18.32
N GLU A 114 2.18 -7.88 -19.24
CA GLU A 114 2.29 -9.18 -19.91
C GLU A 114 3.37 -9.04 -20.98
N ASP A 115 4.48 -9.78 -20.80
CA ASP A 115 5.42 -10.02 -21.89
C ASP A 115 4.74 -11.02 -22.83
N PHE A 116 4.11 -10.52 -23.90
CA PHE A 116 3.58 -11.31 -25.02
C PHE A 116 4.68 -11.67 -26.01
#